data_AF-A0A1T5H4N1-F1
#
_entry.id   AF-A0A1T5H4N1-F1
#
_cell.length_a   1.000
_cell.length_b   1.000
_cell.length_c   1.000
_cell.angle_alpha   90.00
_cell.angle_beta   90.00
_cell.angle_gamma   90.00
#
_symmetry.space_group_name_H-M   'P 1'
#
loop_
_entity.id
_entity.type
_entity.pdbx_description
1 polymer ?
#
loop_
_entity_poly.entity_id
_entity_poly.type
_entity_poly.pdbx_seq_one_letter_code
_entity_poly.pdbx_strand_id
1 'polypeptide(L)' 'MASMLEYIKIILQKVSFDRRLFEKELRKAIRMLMPAEVRRLRQWCYDNYGTIHLPVLNTCFARLSSLG' A
#
# COMPACT_ATOMS: atom_id res chain seq x y z
N MET A 1 16.29 9.20 11.04
CA MET A 1 15.64 9.64 9.77
C MET A 1 14.62 8.59 9.39
N ALA A 2 13.36 8.96 9.16
CA ALA A 2 12.32 8.03 8.72
C ALA A 2 12.51 7.68 7.24
N SER A 3 12.35 6.41 6.86
CA SER A 3 12.40 6.00 5.45
C SER A 3 11.12 6.42 4.71
N MET A 4 11.18 6.45 3.38
CA MET A 4 10.00 6.74 2.55
C MET A 4 8.86 5.75 2.82
N LEU A 5 9.19 4.48 3.10
CA LEU A 5 8.22 3.46 3.48
C LEU A 5 7.47 3.81 4.78
N GLU A 6 8.18 4.23 5.84
CA GLU A 6 7.54 4.60 7.11
C GLU A 6 6.68 5.86 6.96
N TYR A 7 7.12 6.84 6.15
CA TYR A 7 6.30 8.00 5.83
C TYR A 7 4.99 7.62 5.10
N ILE A 8 5.07 6.71 4.13
CA ILE A 8 3.89 6.21 3.41
C ILE A 8 2.91 5.49 4.35
N LYS A 9 3.41 4.67 5.28
CA LYS A 9 2.55 3.98 6.25
C LYS A 9 1.72 4.98 7.08
N ILE A 10 2.35 6.08 7.51
CA ILE A 10 1.65 7.15 8.24
C ILE A 10 0.55 7.77 7.38
N ILE A 11 0.81 8.04 6.09
CA ILE A 11 -0.21 8.57 5.17
C ILE A 11 -1.37 7.59 5.05
N LEU A 12 -1.07 6.32 4.76
CA LEU A 12 -2.10 5.28 4.57
C LEU A 12 -2.95 5.09 5.82
N GLN A 13 -2.37 5.15 7.01
CA GLN A 13 -3.11 5.16 8.28
C GLN A 13 -4.04 6.37 8.39
N LYS A 14 -3.55 7.56 8.06
CA LYS A 14 -4.37 8.78 8.14
C LYS A 14 -5.54 8.79 7.18
N VAL A 15 -5.41 8.13 6.02
CA VAL A 15 -6.46 8.12 4.99
C VAL A 15 -7.29 6.84 4.97
N SER A 16 -7.03 5.86 5.84
CA SER A 16 -7.68 4.54 5.80
C SER A 16 -9.17 4.56 6.11
N PHE A 17 -9.70 5.66 6.63
CA PHE A 17 -11.13 5.85 6.87
C PHE A 17 -11.95 6.04 5.58
N ASP A 18 -11.32 6.47 4.48
CA ASP A 18 -11.99 6.66 3.20
C ASP A 18 -11.39 5.72 2.15
N ARG A 19 -12.22 4.84 1.60
CA ARG A 19 -11.81 3.83 0.62
C ARG A 19 -11.16 4.44 -0.63
N ARG A 20 -11.72 5.54 -1.16
CA ARG A 20 -11.23 6.17 -2.40
C ARG A 20 -9.91 6.88 -2.15
N LEU A 21 -9.77 7.54 -1.00
CA LEU A 21 -8.54 8.23 -0.62
C LEU A 21 -7.42 7.24 -0.31
N PHE A 22 -7.73 6.16 0.41
CA PHE A 22 -6.79 5.07 0.66
C PHE A 22 -6.27 4.45 -0.64
N GLU A 23 -7.16 4.13 -1.58
CA GLU A 23 -6.77 3.61 -2.90
C GLU A 23 -5.86 4.58 -3.65
N LYS A 24 -6.19 5.88 -3.66
CA LYS A 24 -5.42 6.92 -4.33
C LYS A 24 -3.99 7.01 -3.78
N GLU A 25 -3.83 7.07 -2.46
CA GLU A 25 -2.50 7.17 -1.84
C GLU A 25 -1.72 5.86 -1.94
N LEU A 26 -2.39 4.71 -1.89
CA LEU A 26 -1.74 3.41 -2.09
C LEU A 26 -1.16 3.27 -3.51
N ARG A 27 -1.90 3.68 -4.53
CA ARG A 27 -1.40 3.70 -5.92
C ARG A 27 -0.20 4.63 -6.09
N LYS A 28 -0.20 5.77 -5.39
CA LYS A 28 0.94 6.69 -5.37
C LYS A 28 2.15 6.06 -4.70
N ALA A 29 1.97 5.45 -3.53
CA ALA A 29 3.01 4.76 -2.79
C ALA A 29 3.72 3.67 -3.62
N ILE A 30 2.95 2.84 -4.34
CA ILE A 30 3.48 1.77 -5.19
C ILE A 30 4.40 2.32 -6.31
N ARG A 31 4.11 3.51 -6.83
CA ARG A 31 4.93 4.16 -7.88
C ARG A 31 6.19 4.83 -7.32
N MET A 32 6.18 5.22 -6.05
CA MET A 32 7.28 5.96 -5.42
C MET A 32 8.35 5.06 -4.81
N LEU A 33 7.96 3.86 -4.38
CA LEU A 33 8.84 2.96 -3.63
C LEU A 33 9.64 2.03 -4.53
N MET A 34 10.83 1.65 -4.06
CA MET A 34 11.63 0.61 -4.71
C MET A 34 10.91 -0.75 -4.64
N PRO A 35 11.15 -1.69 -5.57
CA PRO A 35 10.44 -2.98 -5.59
C PRO A 35 10.51 -3.76 -4.26
N ALA A 36 11.65 -3.72 -3.57
CA ALA A 36 11.82 -4.34 -2.26
C ALA A 36 10.97 -3.67 -1.15
N GLU A 37 10.79 -2.36 -1.22
CA GLU A 37 9.91 -1.62 -0.32
C GLU A 37 8.44 -1.85 -0.66
N VAL A 38 8.08 -1.94 -1.94
CA VAL A 38 6.72 -2.29 -2.37
C VAL A 38 6.31 -3.67 -1.84
N ARG A 39 7.22 -4.65 -1.83
CA ARG A 39 6.95 -5.97 -1.21
C ARG A 39 6.67 -5.86 0.29
N ARG A 40 7.46 -5.06 1.02
CA ARG A 40 7.23 -4.80 2.46
C ARG A 40 5.94 -4.04 2.70
N LEU A 41 5.63 -3.04 1.87
CA LEU A 41 4.38 -2.30 1.93
C LEU A 41 3.17 -3.20 1.69
N ARG A 42 3.26 -4.11 0.71
CA ARG A 42 2.21 -5.08 0.40
C ARG A 42 1.86 -5.91 1.62
N GLN A 43 2.86 -6.58 2.22
CA GLN A 43 2.63 -7.41 3.41
C GLN A 43 1.93 -6.60 4.51
N TRP A 44 2.48 -5.43 4.83
CA TRP A 44 1.93 -4.56 5.85
C TRP A 44 0.48 -4.11 5.55
N CYS A 45 0.15 -3.80 4.30
CA CYS A 45 -1.22 -3.40 3.93
C CYS A 45 -2.22 -4.55 4.10
N TYR A 46 -1.86 -5.79 3.74
CA TYR A 46 -2.73 -6.94 3.92
C TYR A 46 -2.92 -7.26 5.42
N ASP A 47 -1.86 -7.17 6.23
CA ASP A 47 -1.94 -7.42 7.68
C ASP A 47 -2.83 -6.40 8.41
N ASN A 48 -2.78 -5.13 8.00
CA ASN A 48 -3.48 -4.04 8.71
C ASN A 48 -4.86 -3.71 8.14
N TYR A 49 -5.08 -3.94 6.83
CA TYR A 49 -6.27 -3.47 6.12
C TYR A 49 -6.96 -4.56 5.28
N GLY A 50 -6.49 -5.81 5.37
CA GLY A 50 -7.07 -6.93 4.63
C GLY A 50 -8.54 -7.20 4.94
N THR A 51 -9.04 -6.80 6.10
CA THR A 51 -10.46 -6.97 6.47
C THR A 51 -11.38 -5.91 5.88
N ILE A 52 -10.89 -4.68 5.68
CA ILE A 52 -11.72 -3.54 5.27
C ILE A 52 -11.47 -3.09 3.81
N HIS A 53 -10.26 -3.30 3.29
CA HIS A 53 -9.84 -2.80 1.98
C HIS A 53 -9.41 -3.91 1.02
N LEU A 54 -9.77 -5.17 1.28
CA LEU A 54 -9.36 -6.32 0.46
C LEU A 54 -9.51 -6.13 -1.05
N PRO A 55 -10.64 -5.61 -1.57
CA PRO A 55 -10.79 -5.41 -3.01
C PRO A 55 -9.78 -4.38 -3.55
N VAL A 56 -9.55 -3.29 -2.80
CA VAL A 56 -8.59 -2.25 -3.16
C VAL A 56 -7.17 -2.80 -3.18
N LEU A 57 -6.79 -3.59 -2.16
CA LEU A 57 -5.47 -4.22 -2.07
C LEU A 57 -5.23 -5.16 -3.25
N ASN A 58 -6.19 -6.04 -3.53
CA ASN A 58 -6.10 -6.97 -4.65
C ASN A 58 -5.96 -6.23 -5.99
N THR A 59 -6.75 -5.17 -6.21
CA THR A 59 -6.64 -4.36 -7.44
C THR A 59 -5.30 -3.64 -7.54
N CYS A 60 -4.82 -3.02 -6.46
CA CYS A 60 -3.59 -2.23 -6.48
C CYS A 60 -2.34 -3.10 -6.66
N PHE A 61 -2.34 -4.32 -6.10
CA PHE A 61 -1.20 -5.22 -6.12
C PHE A 61 -1.29 -6.33 -7.19
N ALA A 62 -2.38 -6.41 -7.97
CA ALA A 62 -2.61 -7.47 -8.96
C ALA A 62 -1.46 -7.69 -9.97
N ARG A 63 -0.73 -6.63 -10.35
CA ARG A 63 0.36 -6.70 -11.34
C ARG A 63 1.75 -6.94 -10.74
N LEU A 64 1.88 -7.04 -9.41
CA LEU A 64 3.17 -7.34 -8.78
C LEU A 64 3.51 -8.83 -8.78
N SER A 65 2.53 -9.69 -9.02
CA SER A 65 2.67 -11.16 -9.05
C SER A 65 3.39 -11.69 -10.30
N SER A 66 3.67 -10.85 -11.30
CA SER A 66 4.29 -11.23 -12.58
C SER A 66 5.78 -10.88 -12.68
N LEU A 67 6.43 -10.51 -11.58
CA LEU A 67 7.89 -10.28 -11.49
C LEU A 67 8.53 -11.34 -10.57
N GLY A 68 8.31 -12.60 -10.92
CA GLY A 68 9.05 -13.76 -10.41
C GLY A 68 10.17 -14.11 -11.37
#